data_AF-A0A5E4C1M4-F1
#
_entry.id   AF-A0A5E4C1M4-F1
#
_cell.length_a   1.000
_cell.length_b   1.000
_cell.length_c   1.000
_cell.angle_alpha   90.00
_cell.angle_beta   90.00
_cell.angle_gamma   90.00
#
_symmetry.space_group_name_H-M   'P 1'
#
loop_
_entity.id
_entity.type
_entity.pdbx_description
1 polymer ?
#
loop_
_entity_poly.entity_id
_entity_poly.type
_entity_poly.pdbx_seq_one_letter_code
_entity_poly.pdbx_strand_id
1 'polypeptide(L)'
;ISKQALSEIEGRHKDIVRLESSIKELHDMFMDIAMLVENQGEMLDNIELNVMHTVDHVEKARDETKRAVKYQGQARKKLIIIIVIVAVLLSILALIIGLSVGL
;
A
#
# COMPACT_ATOMS: atom_id res chain seq x y z
N ILE A 1 30.13 20.32 -66.98
CA ILE A 1 29.18 19.24 -66.66
C ILE A 1 29.71 18.36 -65.52
N SER A 2 30.93 17.81 -65.60
CA SER A 2 31.51 16.94 -64.56
C SER A 2 31.65 17.57 -63.16
N LYS A 3 32.15 18.81 -63.04
CA LYS A 3 32.33 19.48 -61.73
C LYS A 3 31.02 19.78 -60.99
N GLN A 4 29.95 20.05 -61.74
CA GLN A 4 28.65 20.40 -61.18
C GLN A 4 27.92 19.17 -60.65
N ALA A 5 27.97 18.06 -61.39
CA ALA A 5 27.50 16.76 -60.90
C ALA A 5 28.30 16.26 -59.69
N LEU A 6 29.62 16.48 -59.64
CA LEU A 6 30.44 16.13 -58.49
C LEU A 6 30.04 16.92 -57.23
N SER A 7 29.85 18.24 -57.37
CA SER A 7 29.42 19.11 -56.27
C SER A 7 28.03 18.75 -55.73
N GLU A 8 27.12 18.30 -56.61
CA GLU A 8 25.79 17.86 -56.21
C GLU A 8 25.81 16.52 -55.45
N ILE A 9 26.64 15.57 -55.92
CA ILE A 9 26.88 14.30 -55.23
C ILE A 9 27.52 14.53 -53.86
N GLU A 10 28.50 15.43 -53.78
CA GLU A 10 29.20 15.78 -52.54
C GLU A 10 28.27 16.46 -51.52
N GLY A 11 27.35 17.31 -51.99
CA GLY A 11 26.28 17.88 -51.16
C GLY A 11 25.34 16.82 -50.60
N ARG A 12 24.85 15.91 -51.45
CA ARG A 12 24.01 14.77 -51.02
C ARG A 12 24.73 13.85 -50.04
N HIS A 13 26.01 13.56 -50.27
CA HIS A 13 26.79 12.75 -49.36
C HIS A 13 26.90 13.41 -47.98
N LYS A 14 27.13 14.72 -47.94
CA LYS A 14 27.15 15.48 -46.69
C LYS A 14 25.81 15.43 -45.95
N ASP A 15 24.69 15.50 -46.66
CA ASP A 15 23.36 15.37 -46.07
C ASP A 15 23.10 13.96 -45.52
N ILE A 16 23.55 12.92 -46.24
CA ILE A 16 23.46 11.51 -45.78
C ILE A 16 24.28 11.29 -44.51
N VAL A 17 25.53 11.79 -44.47
CA VAL A 17 26.39 11.70 -43.28
C VAL A 17 25.76 12.43 -42.08
N ARG A 18 25.10 13.56 -42.33
CA ARG A 18 24.39 14.29 -41.29
C ARG A 18 23.18 13.53 -40.76
N LEU A 19 22.41 12.88 -41.65
CA LEU A 19 21.30 12.01 -41.28
C LEU A 19 21.77 10.79 -40.47
N GLU A 20 22.87 10.16 -40.87
CA GLU A 20 23.48 9.04 -40.14
C GLU A 20 23.84 9.45 -38.71
N SER A 21 24.44 10.62 -38.54
CA SER A 21 24.78 11.16 -37.22
C SER A 21 23.54 11.33 -36.34
N SER A 22 22.44 11.87 -36.88
CA SER A 22 21.19 12.04 -36.13
C SER A 22 20.52 10.70 -35.78
N ILE A 23 20.64 9.68 -36.64
CA ILE A 23 20.13 8.34 -36.37
C ILE A 23 20.94 7.66 -35.26
N LYS A 24 22.27 7.82 -35.26
CA LYS A 24 23.13 7.33 -34.16
C LYS A 24 22.76 7.97 -32.83
N GLU A 25 22.58 9.28 -32.81
CA GLU A 25 22.17 10.01 -31.60
C GLU A 25 20.81 9.52 -31.07
N LEU A 26 19.85 9.26 -31.97
CA LEU A 26 18.57 8.68 -31.59
C LEU A 26 18.70 7.26 -31.03
N HIS A 27 19.54 6.43 -31.64
CA HIS A 27 19.81 5.08 -31.17
C HIS A 27 20.41 5.08 -29.76
N ASP A 28 21.38 5.95 -29.51
CA ASP A 28 22.02 6.09 -28.21
C ASP A 28 21.00 6.52 -27.14
N MET A 29 20.11 7.48 -27.46
CA MET A 29 19.00 7.86 -26.57
C MET A 29 18.05 6.70 -26.26
N PHE A 30 17.73 5.85 -27.24
CA PHE A 30 16.89 4.66 -27.00
C PHE A 30 17.59 3.63 -26.10
N MET A 31 18.91 3.45 -26.26
CA MET A 31 19.69 2.55 -25.42
C MET A 31 19.79 3.08 -23.98
N ASP A 32 19.96 4.38 -23.79
CA ASP A 32 19.94 5.01 -22.47
C ASP A 32 18.58 4.85 -21.78
N ILE A 33 17.48 5.01 -22.52
CA ILE A 33 16.13 4.77 -21.99
C ILE A 33 15.95 3.30 -21.57
N ALA A 34 16.40 2.35 -22.40
CA ALA A 34 16.30 0.93 -22.08
C ALA A 34 17.06 0.60 -20.78
N MET A 35 18.28 1.13 -20.63
CA MET A 35 19.10 0.96 -19.43
C MET A 35 18.47 1.59 -18.18
N LEU A 36 17.88 2.78 -18.32
CA LEU A 36 17.16 3.45 -17.21
C LEU A 36 15.93 2.68 -16.76
N VAL A 37 15.19 2.06 -17.68
CA VAL A 37 14.00 1.25 -17.38
C VAL A 37 14.40 -0.06 -16.70
N GLU A 38 15.44 -0.73 -17.20
CA GLU A 38 15.96 -1.97 -16.60
C GLU A 38 16.43 -1.72 -15.15
N ASN A 39 17.21 -0.66 -14.92
CA ASN A 39 17.66 -0.28 -13.58
C ASN A 39 16.52 0.13 -12.63
N GLN A 40 15.40 0.66 -13.14
CA GLN A 40 14.22 0.98 -12.33
C GLN A 40 13.40 -0.26 -11.96
N GLY A 41 13.61 -1.40 -12.62
CA GLY A 41 12.88 -2.65 -12.35
C GLY A 41 13.01 -3.11 -10.89
N GLU A 42 14.23 -3.17 -10.35
CA GLU A 42 14.47 -3.60 -8.95
C GLU A 42 13.80 -2.68 -7.91
N MET A 43 13.71 -1.37 -8.19
CA MET A 43 13.03 -0.43 -7.31
C MET A 43 11.50 -0.60 -7.38
N LEU A 44 10.96 -0.90 -8.57
CA LEU A 44 9.54 -1.13 -8.78
C LEU A 44 9.06 -2.39 -8.05
N ASP A 45 9.85 -3.47 -8.09
CA ASP A 45 9.58 -4.72 -7.38
C ASP A 45 9.45 -4.50 -5.86
N ASN A 46 10.31 -3.66 -5.29
CA ASN A 46 10.24 -3.29 -3.87
C ASN A 46 8.98 -2.47 -3.53
N ILE A 47 8.54 -1.58 -4.43
CA ILE A 47 7.28 -0.83 -4.25
C ILE A 47 6.10 -1.78 -4.28
N GLU A 48 6.05 -2.70 -5.25
CA GLU A 48 5.00 -3.71 -5.35
C GLU A 48 4.92 -4.56 -4.08
N LEU A 49 6.08 -5.05 -3.61
CA LEU A 49 6.16 -5.84 -2.38
C LEU A 49 5.65 -5.06 -1.16
N ASN A 50 6.08 -3.80 -1.00
CA ASN A 50 5.63 -2.94 0.09
C ASN A 50 4.13 -2.62 0.03
N VAL A 51 3.59 -2.42 -1.17
CA VAL A 51 2.15 -2.20 -1.39
C VAL A 51 1.38 -3.47 -1.04
N MET A 52 1.81 -4.65 -1.48
CA MET A 52 1.20 -5.93 -1.12
C MET A 52 1.19 -6.16 0.39
N HIS A 53 2.30 -5.92 1.09
CA HIS A 53 2.38 -6.01 2.54
C HIS A 53 1.42 -5.01 3.22
N THR A 54 1.35 -3.78 2.72
CA THR A 54 0.44 -2.77 3.26
C THR A 54 -1.02 -3.20 3.13
N VAL A 55 -1.41 -3.78 1.99
CA VAL A 55 -2.77 -4.31 1.76
C VAL A 55 -3.10 -5.42 2.76
N ASP A 56 -2.21 -6.40 2.96
CA ASP A 56 -2.40 -7.49 3.92
C ASP A 56 -2.52 -6.97 5.38
N HIS A 57 -1.68 -5.99 5.75
CA HIS A 57 -1.77 -5.35 7.07
C HIS A 57 -3.08 -4.61 7.29
N VAL A 58 -3.55 -3.85 6.29
CA VAL A 58 -4.83 -3.13 6.36
C VAL A 58 -6.01 -4.09 6.44
N GLU A 59 -5.97 -5.20 5.69
CA GLU A 59 -6.99 -6.25 5.77
C GLU A 59 -7.06 -6.88 7.17
N LYS A 60 -5.92 -7.29 7.73
CA LYS A 60 -5.85 -7.82 9.10
C LYS A 60 -6.33 -6.80 10.13
N ALA A 61 -5.92 -5.53 10.01
CA ALA A 61 -6.36 -4.46 10.90
C ALA A 61 -7.88 -4.23 10.83
N ARG A 62 -8.48 -4.29 9.63
CA ARG A 62 -9.93 -4.21 9.42
C ARG A 62 -10.67 -5.34 10.15
N ASP A 63 -10.15 -6.56 10.07
CA ASP A 63 -10.78 -7.71 10.71
C ASP A 63 -10.64 -7.67 12.25
N GLU A 64 -9.47 -7.29 12.77
CA GLU A 64 -9.24 -7.13 14.20
C GLU A 64 -10.07 -5.98 14.80
N THR A 65 -10.16 -4.84 14.13
CA THR A 65 -11.02 -3.72 14.59
C THR A 65 -12.50 -4.12 14.62
N LYS A 66 -12.97 -4.88 13.63
CA LYS A 66 -14.34 -5.43 13.63
C LYS A 66 -14.58 -6.39 14.80
N ARG A 67 -13.62 -7.26 15.12
CA ARG A 67 -13.68 -8.16 16.29
C ARG A 67 -13.67 -7.38 17.60
N ALA A 68 -12.82 -6.35 17.71
CA ALA A 68 -12.74 -5.50 18.89
C ALA A 68 -14.08 -4.81 19.21
N VAL A 69 -14.76 -4.25 18.21
CA VAL A 69 -16.10 -3.65 18.38
C VAL A 69 -17.12 -4.70 18.84
N LYS A 70 -17.10 -5.90 18.26
CA LYS A 70 -17.98 -7.01 18.68
C LYS A 70 -17.72 -7.40 20.14
N TYR A 71 -16.46 -7.54 20.55
CA TYR A 71 -16.10 -7.87 21.92
C TYR A 71 -16.47 -6.76 22.91
N GLN A 72 -16.26 -5.50 22.55
CA GLN A 72 -16.68 -4.37 23.37
C GLN A 72 -18.20 -4.41 23.64
N GLY A 73 -19.00 -4.67 22.61
CA GLY A 73 -20.45 -4.81 22.76
C GLY A 73 -20.85 -5.96 23.68
N GLN A 74 -20.20 -7.12 23.56
CA GLN A 74 -20.44 -8.27 24.44
C GLN A 74 -19.99 -8.02 25.88
N ALA A 75 -18.83 -7.39 26.08
CA ALA A 75 -18.31 -7.06 27.40
C ALA A 75 -19.25 -6.12 28.17
N ARG A 76 -19.85 -5.12 27.50
CA ARG A 76 -20.87 -4.25 28.12
C ARG A 76 -22.08 -5.05 28.62
N LYS A 77 -22.58 -6.01 27.84
CA LYS A 77 -23.69 -6.88 28.27
C LYS A 77 -23.30 -7.73 29.48
N LYS A 78 -22.10 -8.32 29.47
CA LYS A 78 -21.58 -9.12 30.60
C LYS A 78 -21.43 -8.27 31.87
N LEU A 79 -20.95 -7.03 31.74
CA LEU A 79 -20.81 -6.11 32.86
C LEU A 79 -22.15 -5.80 33.53
N ILE A 80 -23.20 -5.54 32.73
CA ILE A 80 -24.56 -5.32 33.26
C ILE A 80 -25.05 -6.56 34.01
N ILE A 81 -24.86 -7.76 33.45
CA ILE A 81 -25.25 -9.02 34.12
C ILE A 81 -24.52 -9.19 35.46
N ILE A 82 -23.21 -8.92 35.51
CA ILE A 82 -22.42 -9.00 36.74
C ILE A 82 -22.95 -7.99 37.78
N ILE A 83 -23.23 -6.75 37.39
CA ILE A 83 -23.79 -5.73 38.29
C ILE A 83 -25.12 -6.19 38.88
N VAL A 84 -26.02 -6.75 38.06
CA VAL A 84 -27.32 -7.25 38.54
C VAL A 84 -27.14 -8.40 39.53
N ILE A 85 -26.26 -9.36 39.25
CA ILE A 85 -25.99 -10.48 40.16
C ILE A 85 -25.47 -9.98 41.51
N VAL A 86 -24.52 -9.04 41.50
CA VAL A 86 -23.96 -8.45 42.73
C VAL A 86 -25.04 -7.71 43.52
N ALA A 87 -25.90 -6.94 42.86
CA ALA A 87 -27.00 -6.23 43.52
C ALA A 87 -27.99 -7.20 44.21
N VAL A 88 -28.35 -8.30 43.53
CA VAL A 88 -29.21 -9.33 44.12
C VAL A 88 -28.56 -9.97 45.34
N LEU A 89 -27.28 -10.35 45.25
CA LEU A 89 -26.57 -10.94 46.40
C LEU A 89 -26.52 -9.99 47.60
N LEU A 90 -26.25 -8.70 47.37
CA LEU A 90 -26.25 -7.69 48.44
C LEU A 90 -27.64 -7.54 49.08
N SER A 91 -28.71 -7.56 48.27
CA SER A 91 -30.08 -7.48 48.80
C SER A 91 -30.44 -8.69 49.66
N ILE A 92 -30.03 -9.91 49.27
CA ILE A 92 -30.23 -11.13 50.05
C ILE A 92 -29.46 -11.04 51.38
N LEU A 93 -28.20 -10.61 51.35
CA LEU A 93 -27.41 -10.43 52.57
C LEU A 93 -28.04 -9.42 53.53
N ALA A 94 -28.52 -8.28 53.01
CA ALA A 94 -29.21 -7.29 53.82
C ALA A 94 -30.48 -7.84 54.48
N LEU A 95 -31.27 -8.65 53.75
CA LEU A 95 -32.45 -9.31 54.30
C LEU A 95 -32.10 -10.30 55.41
N ILE A 96 -31.07 -11.14 55.22
CA ILE A 96 -30.64 -12.12 56.23
C ILE A 96 -30.19 -11.40 57.51
N ILE A 97 -29.34 -10.38 57.37
CA ILE A 97 -28.83 -9.62 58.52
C ILE A 97 -29.99 -8.90 59.23
N GLY A 98 -30.89 -8.25 58.47
CA GLY A 98 -32.05 -7.55 59.02
C GLY A 98 -32.99 -8.47 59.79
N LEU A 99 -33.25 -9.68 59.30
CA LEU A 99 -34.05 -10.68 60.01
C LEU A 99 -33.35 -11.24 61.25
N SER A 100 -32.03 -11.42 61.21
CA SER A 100 -31.26 -11.97 62.35
C SER A 100 -31.06 -10.99 63.51
N VAL A 101 -31.04 -9.68 63.23
CA VAL A 101 -30.81 -8.62 64.23
C VAL A 101 -32.13 -7.99 64.67
N GLY A 102 -33.16 -8.00 63.80
CA GLY A 102 -34.47 -7.42 64.08
C GLY A 102 -35.45 -8.34 64.82
N LEU A 103 -35.10 -9.62 65.01
CA LEU A 103 -35.80 -10.56 65.90
C LEU A 103 -35.06 -10.65 67.23
#